data_AF-A0A842QI54-F1
#
_entry.id   AF-A0A842QI54-F1
#
_cell.length_a   1.000
_cell.length_b   1.000
_cell.length_c   1.000
_cell.angle_alpha   90.00
_cell.angle_beta   90.00
_cell.angle_gamma   90.00
#
_symmetry.space_group_name_H-M   'P 1'
#
loop_
_entity.id
_entity.type
_entity.pdbx_description
1 polymer ?
#
loop_
_entity_poly.entity_id
_entity_poly.type
_entity_poly.pdbx_seq_one_letter_code
_entity_poly.pdbx_strand_id
1 'polypeptide(L)'
;MMNNRRKAVGLTMALAFLFMAVSPAMISAETGTSDWSKAGPYIDKVVFDVIQSQDQTVVALLDGELDLIGSQVDPSFLPQLEEAENIEIADVLRNGYGYVTLNTRKYPLNETALRRAIAFGLDKQAISDDIWDGLSVPQDSPVPQVNPFSIEDQMTYHYYEANIEKGNDLLDAAGFLDTDDDGFREAPNGEDFDILVECAQSSEIAIEVGQKVADALEALSVEAESVPTDFYEYLNRLYYHGDYDIVFLGSNFNDFDVDWLAYEFWSEYTDEPLWNFANFANDSYDGWRDQLLHATEYDDVYEAAIEMQRILTYQVPYIICYENIVLSAYRTDRFEGFINDVSDGVPGWWTNMKVHLKDSEGGPYGGTFTWSNSLDIDTFNLMVTSSQYSVNILQMMYDKLIDVDPEGHDVPDLAESWIVETHEDNADIPDGHTRITFNMLQNATWTDGNPITAEDAAFTLNYYRDSPGNPSGSGLDEMTAAYAPTPYTLEVEFSTESYWHLHSVAYKNIIPKHVFEDIGLQGWNEYSPEPPSDAMVTSGPFNVSEYVAGEFTELSYNPLYFHRLDRPTDGDMTTPGATPTNLTLALVAGAVGAAVVILIGGYVLMRQR
;
A
#
# COMPACT_ATOMS: atom_id res chain seq x y z
N MET A 1 70.12 47.42 -24.58
CA MET A 1 71.04 47.53 -23.43
C MET A 1 70.23 47.45 -22.15
N MET A 2 70.83 46.82 -21.15
CA MET A 2 70.28 46.35 -19.87
C MET A 2 69.53 47.37 -18.99
N ASN A 3 68.52 46.82 -18.29
CA ASN A 3 68.26 46.85 -16.83
C ASN A 3 67.40 47.92 -16.12
N ASN A 4 66.62 47.32 -15.18
CA ASN A 4 66.05 47.77 -13.89
C ASN A 4 64.61 48.32 -13.92
N ARG A 5 63.67 47.95 -13.04
CA ARG A 5 63.67 47.19 -11.76
C ARG A 5 62.20 46.88 -11.34
N ARG A 6 61.96 45.68 -10.80
CA ARG A 6 60.94 45.23 -9.80
C ARG A 6 59.53 45.88 -9.76
N LYS A 7 58.46 45.06 -9.93
CA LYS A 7 57.53 44.57 -8.86
C LYS A 7 56.25 43.89 -9.43
N ALA A 8 55.97 42.70 -8.87
CA ALA A 8 54.67 42.08 -8.52
C ALA A 8 53.71 41.48 -9.57
N VAL A 9 53.07 40.38 -9.12
CA VAL A 9 52.03 39.49 -9.71
C VAL A 9 52.60 38.45 -10.69
N GLY A 10 52.77 37.16 -10.37
CA GLY A 10 51.92 36.22 -9.62
C GLY A 10 50.97 35.55 -10.62
N LEU A 11 51.35 34.51 -11.36
CA LEU A 11 51.40 33.09 -10.98
C LEU A 11 50.64 32.34 -12.11
N THR A 12 51.34 31.68 -13.02
CA THR A 12 50.72 30.74 -13.97
C THR A 12 51.77 29.75 -14.43
N MET A 13 51.88 28.60 -13.76
CA MET A 13 52.38 27.35 -14.37
C MET A 13 52.25 26.17 -13.41
N ALA A 14 51.80 25.05 -13.99
CA ALA A 14 51.64 23.70 -13.45
C ALA A 14 50.39 23.54 -12.56
N LEU A 15 49.48 22.59 -12.78
CA LEU A 15 49.63 21.25 -13.34
C LEU A 15 48.46 20.92 -14.29
N ALA A 16 48.80 20.24 -15.38
CA ALA A 16 47.92 19.31 -16.04
C ALA A 16 47.76 18.10 -15.10
N PHE A 17 46.59 17.94 -14.50
CA PHE A 17 46.15 16.67 -13.94
C PHE A 17 44.97 16.19 -14.79
N LEU A 18 45.15 15.01 -15.39
CA LEU A 18 44.09 14.20 -15.95
C LEU A 18 42.97 14.08 -14.91
N PHE A 19 41.73 14.37 -15.32
CA PHE A 19 40.53 13.80 -14.72
C PHE A 19 40.58 12.27 -14.94
N MET A 20 41.25 11.54 -14.05
CA MET A 20 40.79 10.20 -13.71
C MET A 20 39.74 10.42 -12.63
N ALA A 21 38.47 10.27 -13.02
CA ALA A 21 37.43 9.97 -12.07
C ALA A 21 37.91 8.75 -11.26
N VAL A 22 38.31 9.00 -10.02
CA VAL A 22 38.40 7.94 -9.04
C VAL A 22 36.95 7.67 -8.72
N SER A 23 36.36 6.68 -9.39
CA SER A 23 35.10 6.09 -8.94
C SER A 23 35.30 5.70 -7.48
N PRO A 24 34.59 6.30 -6.52
CA PRO A 24 34.32 5.59 -5.28
C PRO A 24 33.65 4.29 -5.71
N ALA A 25 34.09 3.18 -5.14
CA ALA A 25 33.39 1.92 -5.33
C ALA A 25 31.94 2.17 -4.91
N MET A 26 31.04 2.16 -5.89
CA MET A 26 29.61 2.26 -5.63
C MET A 26 29.26 1.05 -4.77
N ILE A 27 28.92 1.29 -3.52
CA ILE A 27 28.08 0.36 -2.78
C ILE A 27 26.70 0.59 -3.40
N SER A 28 26.41 -0.21 -4.43
CA SER A 28 25.03 -0.44 -4.84
C SER A 28 24.39 -1.11 -3.63
N ALA A 29 23.37 -0.49 -3.03
CA ALA A 29 22.32 -1.29 -2.40
C ALA A 29 21.98 -2.38 -3.43
N GLU A 30 22.01 -3.65 -3.03
CA GLU A 30 21.68 -4.75 -3.93
C GLU A 30 20.21 -4.57 -4.33
N THR A 31 19.98 -3.82 -5.41
CA THR A 31 18.76 -3.95 -6.19
C THR A 31 18.72 -5.42 -6.55
N GLY A 32 17.75 -6.16 -6.00
CA GLY A 32 17.46 -7.50 -6.49
C GLY A 32 17.40 -7.40 -8.01
N THR A 33 18.17 -8.23 -8.71
CA THR A 33 18.13 -8.20 -10.18
C THR A 33 16.77 -8.74 -10.59
N SER A 34 15.79 -7.85 -10.70
CA SER A 34 14.46 -8.24 -11.15
C SER A 34 14.54 -8.66 -12.60
N ASP A 35 14.13 -9.90 -12.88
CA ASP A 35 14.01 -10.42 -14.23
C ASP A 35 12.75 -9.87 -14.94
N TRP A 36 11.94 -9.05 -14.24
CA TRP A 36 10.72 -8.46 -14.75
C TRP A 36 10.98 -7.22 -15.59
N SER A 37 10.90 -7.38 -16.90
CA SER A 37 10.86 -6.25 -17.82
C SER A 37 9.60 -5.41 -17.56
N LYS A 38 9.70 -4.08 -17.56
CA LYS A 38 8.53 -3.16 -17.56
C LYS A 38 7.99 -2.83 -18.95
N ALA A 39 8.56 -3.41 -20.00
CA ALA A 39 8.15 -3.10 -21.37
C ALA A 39 6.66 -3.44 -21.62
N GLY A 40 5.90 -2.47 -22.11
CA GLY A 40 4.43 -2.55 -22.26
C GLY A 40 3.80 -1.17 -22.42
N PRO A 41 2.46 -1.07 -22.40
CA PRO A 41 1.50 -2.17 -22.44
C PRO A 41 1.45 -2.83 -23.83
N TYR A 42 0.83 -4.01 -23.94
CA TYR A 42 0.58 -4.69 -25.23
C TYR A 42 -0.82 -4.40 -25.81
N ILE A 43 -1.81 -4.20 -24.93
CA ILE A 43 -3.19 -3.86 -25.28
C ILE A 43 -3.34 -2.43 -25.81
N ASP A 44 -4.39 -2.18 -26.60
CA ASP A 44 -4.74 -0.82 -27.04
C ASP A 44 -5.56 -0.09 -25.99
N LYS A 45 -6.39 -0.82 -25.26
CA LYS A 45 -7.32 -0.27 -24.26
C LYS A 45 -7.50 -1.20 -23.08
N VAL A 46 -7.68 -0.60 -21.90
CA VAL A 46 -8.23 -1.25 -20.72
C VAL A 46 -9.54 -0.57 -20.33
N VAL A 47 -10.57 -1.34 -20.03
CA VAL A 47 -11.88 -0.85 -19.61
C VAL A 47 -12.17 -1.34 -18.21
N PHE A 48 -12.49 -0.41 -17.31
CA PHE A 48 -12.94 -0.66 -15.95
C PHE A 48 -14.47 -0.55 -15.91
N ASP A 49 -15.16 -1.68 -16.03
CA ASP A 49 -16.63 -1.74 -16.02
C ASP A 49 -17.18 -1.73 -14.59
N VAL A 50 -18.12 -0.85 -14.30
CA VAL A 50 -18.70 -0.69 -12.96
C VAL A 50 -19.84 -1.68 -12.77
N ILE A 51 -19.59 -2.73 -11.99
CA ILE A 51 -20.57 -3.78 -11.68
C ILE A 51 -20.59 -4.02 -10.16
N GLN A 52 -21.65 -3.56 -9.50
CA GLN A 52 -21.78 -3.64 -8.05
C GLN A 52 -22.10 -5.05 -7.52
N SER A 53 -22.78 -5.86 -8.33
CA SER A 53 -23.28 -7.19 -7.91
C SER A 53 -22.31 -8.27 -8.35
N GLN A 54 -21.78 -9.05 -7.40
CA GLN A 54 -20.91 -10.19 -7.73
C GLN A 54 -21.60 -11.21 -8.64
N ASP A 55 -22.89 -11.51 -8.42
CA ASP A 55 -23.67 -12.39 -9.32
C ASP A 55 -23.59 -11.90 -10.77
N GLN A 56 -23.74 -10.59 -11.00
CA GLN A 56 -23.67 -10.00 -12.33
C GLN A 56 -22.26 -10.04 -12.90
N THR A 57 -21.26 -9.76 -12.07
CA THR A 57 -19.84 -9.82 -12.45
C THR A 57 -19.43 -11.23 -12.90
N VAL A 58 -19.84 -12.26 -12.16
CA VAL A 58 -19.56 -13.67 -12.51
C VAL A 58 -20.27 -14.07 -13.81
N VAL A 59 -21.53 -13.67 -13.99
CA VAL A 59 -22.26 -13.91 -15.25
C VAL A 59 -21.57 -13.21 -16.43
N ALA A 60 -21.15 -11.96 -16.26
CA ALA A 60 -20.46 -11.19 -17.30
C ALA A 60 -19.11 -11.83 -17.68
N LEU A 61 -18.36 -12.36 -16.71
CA LEU A 61 -17.14 -13.13 -16.99
C LEU A 61 -17.44 -14.41 -17.79
N LEU A 62 -18.46 -15.17 -17.40
CA LEU A 62 -18.84 -16.43 -18.07
C LEU A 62 -19.32 -16.20 -19.51
N ASP A 63 -20.11 -15.14 -19.73
CA ASP A 63 -20.64 -14.77 -21.04
C ASP A 63 -19.58 -14.12 -21.96
N GLY A 64 -18.41 -13.78 -21.41
CA GLY A 64 -17.30 -13.18 -22.17
C GLY A 64 -17.43 -11.67 -22.37
N GLU A 65 -18.27 -11.03 -21.55
CA GLU A 65 -18.37 -9.56 -21.47
C GLU A 65 -17.20 -8.98 -20.67
N LEU A 66 -16.72 -9.69 -19.65
CA LEU A 66 -15.48 -9.38 -18.93
C LEU A 66 -14.36 -10.36 -19.28
N ASP A 67 -13.12 -9.88 -19.24
CA ASP A 67 -11.90 -10.68 -19.32
C ASP A 67 -11.32 -11.00 -17.93
N LEU A 68 -11.58 -10.17 -16.91
CA LEU A 68 -11.09 -10.34 -15.54
C LEU A 68 -12.09 -9.75 -14.52
N ILE A 69 -12.22 -10.38 -13.36
CA ILE A 69 -12.91 -9.82 -12.20
C ILE A 69 -11.88 -9.02 -11.39
N GLY A 70 -12.09 -7.70 -11.27
CA GLY A 70 -11.18 -6.78 -10.56
C GLY A 70 -11.44 -6.63 -9.06
N SER A 71 -12.37 -7.40 -8.51
CA SER A 71 -12.65 -7.48 -7.08
C SER A 71 -12.44 -8.91 -6.57
N GLN A 72 -12.36 -9.07 -5.24
CA GLN A 72 -12.27 -10.39 -4.65
C GLN A 72 -13.48 -11.24 -5.04
N VAL A 73 -13.22 -12.41 -5.63
CA VAL A 73 -14.26 -13.40 -5.95
C VAL A 73 -14.78 -14.01 -4.66
N ASP A 74 -16.11 -13.97 -4.47
CA ASP A 74 -16.74 -14.66 -3.35
C ASP A 74 -16.60 -16.18 -3.53
N PRO A 75 -16.18 -16.91 -2.48
CA PRO A 75 -15.94 -18.35 -2.55
C PRO A 75 -17.14 -19.18 -3.03
N SER A 76 -18.36 -18.70 -2.81
CA SER A 76 -19.59 -19.38 -3.23
C SER A 76 -19.71 -19.54 -4.75
N PHE A 77 -18.98 -18.74 -5.54
CA PHE A 77 -18.93 -18.87 -7.00
C PHE A 77 -17.83 -19.81 -7.51
N LEU A 78 -16.89 -20.24 -6.66
CA LEU A 78 -15.78 -21.10 -7.08
C LEU A 78 -16.23 -22.37 -7.82
N PRO A 79 -17.23 -23.15 -7.34
CA PRO A 79 -17.65 -24.36 -8.05
C PRO A 79 -18.13 -24.09 -9.48
N GLN A 80 -18.78 -22.93 -9.70
CA GLN A 80 -19.26 -22.54 -11.02
C GLN A 80 -18.12 -22.06 -11.93
N LEU A 81 -17.16 -21.31 -11.38
CA LEU A 81 -16.01 -20.80 -12.12
C LEU A 81 -15.00 -21.90 -12.48
N GLU A 82 -14.78 -22.87 -11.59
CA GLU A 82 -13.91 -24.03 -11.82
C GLU A 82 -14.45 -25.00 -12.89
N GLU A 83 -15.79 -25.11 -12.99
CA GLU A 83 -16.43 -25.93 -14.03
C GLU A 83 -16.47 -25.24 -15.40
N ALA A 84 -16.25 -23.92 -15.46
CA ALA A 84 -16.37 -23.14 -16.67
C ALA A 84 -15.17 -23.33 -17.62
N GLU A 85 -15.46 -23.44 -18.92
CA GLU A 85 -14.40 -23.49 -19.93
C GLU A 85 -13.72 -22.13 -20.07
N ASN A 86 -12.38 -22.14 -20.14
CA ASN A 86 -11.53 -20.96 -20.36
C ASN A 86 -11.58 -19.93 -19.21
N ILE A 87 -11.85 -20.37 -17.98
CA ILE A 87 -11.69 -19.54 -16.79
C ILE A 87 -10.58 -20.14 -15.94
N GLU A 88 -9.67 -19.29 -15.48
CA GLU A 88 -8.69 -19.63 -14.45
C GLU A 88 -8.95 -18.78 -13.20
N ILE A 89 -8.70 -19.40 -12.05
CA ILE A 89 -8.74 -18.76 -10.74
C ILE A 89 -7.31 -18.66 -10.25
N ALA A 90 -6.94 -17.49 -9.75
CA ALA A 90 -5.69 -17.24 -9.07
C ALA A 90 -5.96 -16.81 -7.63
N ASP A 91 -5.05 -17.17 -6.74
CA ASP A 91 -5.06 -16.77 -5.35
C ASP A 91 -3.78 -16.01 -4.99
N VAL A 92 -3.91 -15.08 -4.05
CA VAL A 92 -2.76 -14.46 -3.39
C VAL A 92 -3.10 -14.27 -1.92
N LEU A 93 -2.11 -14.41 -1.05
CA LEU A 93 -2.29 -14.12 0.35
C LEU A 93 -2.36 -12.59 0.54
N ARG A 94 -3.38 -12.08 1.24
CA ARG A 94 -3.53 -10.63 1.42
C ARG A 94 -2.40 -10.11 2.30
N ASN A 95 -1.80 -8.99 1.91
CA ASN A 95 -0.95 -8.19 2.80
C ASN A 95 -1.79 -7.51 3.90
N GLY A 96 -2.30 -8.32 4.83
CA GLY A 96 -3.20 -7.90 5.90
C GLY A 96 -3.99 -9.07 6.48
N TYR A 97 -4.53 -8.86 7.67
CA TYR A 97 -5.17 -9.93 8.46
C TYR A 97 -6.41 -9.44 9.21
N GLY A 98 -7.18 -10.39 9.74
CA GLY A 98 -8.16 -10.13 10.82
C GLY A 98 -7.52 -10.37 12.18
N TYR A 99 -7.85 -9.57 13.19
CA TYR A 99 -7.28 -9.70 14.53
C TYR A 99 -8.23 -9.19 15.60
N VAL A 100 -7.95 -9.55 16.85
CA VAL A 100 -8.55 -8.89 18.02
C VAL A 100 -7.50 -8.08 18.79
N THR A 101 -7.85 -6.84 19.13
CA THR A 101 -7.08 -6.02 20.08
C THR A 101 -7.56 -6.28 21.50
N LEU A 102 -6.62 -6.35 22.46
CA LEU A 102 -6.90 -6.51 23.88
C LEU A 102 -6.45 -5.26 24.63
N ASN A 103 -7.30 -4.71 25.49
CA ASN A 103 -6.95 -3.55 26.30
C ASN A 103 -5.94 -3.91 27.41
N THR A 104 -4.65 -3.77 27.10
CA THR A 104 -3.55 -4.14 28.01
C THR A 104 -3.41 -3.22 29.22
N ARG A 105 -4.20 -2.16 29.31
CA ARG A 105 -4.27 -1.25 30.46
C ARG A 105 -5.39 -1.65 31.45
N LYS A 106 -6.43 -2.34 30.99
CA LYS A 106 -7.57 -2.74 31.81
C LYS A 106 -7.27 -4.01 32.59
N TYR A 107 -7.51 -4.02 33.89
CA TYR A 107 -7.37 -5.23 34.72
C TYR A 107 -8.59 -6.13 34.55
N PRO A 108 -8.44 -7.47 34.41
CA PRO A 108 -7.18 -8.23 34.45
C PRO A 108 -6.50 -8.47 33.09
N LEU A 109 -7.00 -7.89 31.99
CA LEU A 109 -6.39 -7.99 30.65
C LEU A 109 -4.96 -7.44 30.56
N ASN A 110 -4.52 -6.63 31.52
CA ASN A 110 -3.14 -6.19 31.66
C ASN A 110 -2.17 -7.32 32.05
N GLU A 111 -2.66 -8.45 32.58
CA GLU A 111 -1.84 -9.64 32.87
C GLU A 111 -1.53 -10.42 31.59
N THR A 112 -0.24 -10.50 31.24
CA THR A 112 0.21 -11.25 30.04
C THR A 112 -0.22 -12.72 30.06
N ALA A 113 -0.34 -13.33 31.24
CA ALA A 113 -0.80 -14.72 31.37
C ALA A 113 -2.22 -14.91 30.84
N LEU A 114 -3.14 -13.97 31.13
CA LEU A 114 -4.51 -14.02 30.63
C LEU A 114 -4.53 -13.88 29.10
N ARG A 115 -3.87 -12.85 28.55
CA ARG A 115 -3.83 -12.64 27.09
C ARG A 115 -3.24 -13.83 26.33
N ARG A 116 -2.18 -14.44 26.86
CA ARG A 116 -1.60 -15.66 26.28
C ARG A 116 -2.50 -16.89 26.43
N ALA A 117 -3.24 -17.00 27.53
CA ALA A 117 -4.20 -18.08 27.69
C ALA A 117 -5.31 -17.97 26.63
N ILE A 118 -5.81 -16.75 26.38
CA ILE A 118 -6.78 -16.48 25.31
C ILE A 118 -6.20 -16.86 23.94
N ALA A 119 -4.96 -16.45 23.64
CA ALA A 119 -4.30 -16.82 22.39
C ALA A 119 -4.17 -18.35 22.21
N PHE A 120 -3.79 -19.08 23.26
CA PHE A 120 -3.78 -20.55 23.21
C PHE A 120 -5.19 -21.16 23.14
N GLY A 121 -6.21 -20.50 23.70
CA GLY A 121 -7.57 -21.02 23.70
C GLY A 121 -8.28 -20.86 22.36
N LEU A 122 -7.91 -19.85 21.57
CA LEU A 122 -8.52 -19.55 20.27
C LEU A 122 -8.02 -20.52 19.19
N ASP A 123 -8.93 -21.26 18.58
CA ASP A 123 -8.61 -22.16 17.46
C ASP A 123 -8.60 -21.38 16.12
N LYS A 124 -7.42 -20.91 15.71
CA LYS A 124 -7.24 -20.14 14.47
C LYS A 124 -7.34 -21.02 13.22
N GLN A 125 -6.96 -22.30 13.34
CA GLN A 125 -7.17 -23.27 12.28
C GLN A 125 -8.67 -23.46 12.03
N ALA A 126 -9.48 -23.59 13.09
CA ALA A 126 -10.94 -23.67 12.96
C ALA A 126 -11.55 -22.36 12.44
N ILE A 127 -10.98 -21.19 12.72
CA ILE A 127 -11.40 -19.94 12.06
C ILE A 127 -11.18 -20.06 10.54
N SER A 128 -9.99 -20.51 10.14
CA SER A 128 -9.66 -20.64 8.72
C SER A 128 -10.51 -21.69 8.01
N ASP A 129 -10.73 -22.84 8.63
CA ASP A 129 -11.47 -23.95 8.04
C ASP A 129 -12.99 -23.68 8.01
N ASP A 130 -13.56 -23.13 9.11
CA ASP A 130 -15.02 -23.02 9.26
C ASP A 130 -15.59 -21.68 8.78
N ILE A 131 -14.88 -20.56 8.99
CA ILE A 131 -15.39 -19.21 8.69
C ILE A 131 -14.93 -18.76 7.30
N TRP A 132 -13.71 -19.12 6.92
CA TRP A 132 -13.12 -18.77 5.63
C TRP A 132 -13.21 -19.89 4.59
N ASP A 133 -13.83 -21.04 4.92
CA ASP A 133 -13.90 -22.21 4.02
C ASP A 133 -12.52 -22.66 3.49
N GLY A 134 -11.45 -22.48 4.29
CA GLY A 134 -10.07 -22.76 3.92
C GLY A 134 -9.37 -21.66 3.11
N LEU A 135 -10.01 -20.52 2.89
CA LEU A 135 -9.45 -19.36 2.17
C LEU A 135 -8.76 -18.35 3.09
N SER A 136 -8.17 -18.87 4.15
CA SER A 136 -7.24 -18.15 4.99
C SER A 136 -6.25 -19.13 5.60
N VAL A 137 -5.16 -18.60 6.13
CA VAL A 137 -4.20 -19.35 6.92
C VAL A 137 -4.13 -18.76 8.33
N PRO A 138 -3.92 -19.58 9.38
CA PRO A 138 -3.65 -19.06 10.70
C PRO A 138 -2.32 -18.28 10.71
N GLN A 139 -2.24 -17.24 11.55
CA GLN A 139 -1.09 -16.36 11.69
C GLN A 139 -0.92 -15.92 13.15
N ASP A 140 0.32 -15.79 13.62
CA ASP A 140 0.67 -15.28 14.95
C ASP A 140 1.48 -13.98 14.90
N SER A 141 2.31 -13.82 13.87
CA SER A 141 3.10 -12.64 13.59
C SER A 141 2.19 -11.43 13.40
N PRO A 142 2.52 -10.24 13.94
CA PRO A 142 1.78 -9.02 13.61
C PRO A 142 2.13 -8.50 12.20
N VAL A 143 3.14 -9.08 11.52
CA VAL A 143 3.48 -8.76 10.13
C VAL A 143 2.95 -9.89 9.22
N PRO A 144 2.15 -9.61 8.17
CA PRO A 144 1.60 -10.61 7.26
C PRO A 144 2.66 -11.56 6.69
N GLN A 145 2.34 -12.83 6.45
CA GLN A 145 3.30 -13.84 5.96
C GLN A 145 3.83 -13.52 4.57
N VAL A 146 3.05 -12.82 3.74
CA VAL A 146 3.51 -12.35 2.43
C VAL A 146 4.62 -11.30 2.52
N ASN A 147 4.76 -10.62 3.68
CA ASN A 147 5.77 -9.59 3.87
C ASN A 147 7.14 -10.20 4.22
N PRO A 148 8.24 -9.80 3.55
CA PRO A 148 9.59 -10.31 3.80
C PRO A 148 10.13 -10.15 5.24
N PHE A 149 9.61 -9.19 6.01
CA PHE A 149 9.97 -8.98 7.41
C PHE A 149 9.22 -9.90 8.38
N SER A 150 8.29 -10.72 7.91
CA SER A 150 7.51 -11.59 8.79
C SER A 150 8.35 -12.65 9.49
N ILE A 151 8.06 -12.83 10.79
CA ILE A 151 8.70 -13.88 11.59
C ILE A 151 7.90 -15.18 11.67
N GLU A 152 6.78 -15.30 10.96
CA GLU A 152 5.87 -16.45 11.07
C GLU A 152 6.62 -17.79 10.92
N ASP A 153 7.37 -17.95 9.82
CA ASP A 153 8.16 -19.16 9.55
C ASP A 153 9.38 -19.35 10.48
N GLN A 154 9.70 -18.34 11.29
CA GLN A 154 10.83 -18.36 12.23
C GLN A 154 10.40 -18.69 13.66
N MET A 155 9.09 -18.77 13.93
CA MET A 155 8.58 -19.01 15.27
C MET A 155 8.89 -20.44 15.75
N THR A 156 9.12 -20.57 17.06
CA THR A 156 9.44 -21.87 17.67
C THR A 156 8.20 -22.61 18.20
N TYR A 157 7.08 -21.91 18.25
CA TYR A 157 5.76 -22.40 18.63
C TYR A 157 4.72 -21.47 18.00
N HIS A 158 3.51 -21.99 17.82
CA HIS A 158 2.37 -21.23 17.30
C HIS A 158 1.15 -21.37 18.23
N TYR A 159 0.19 -20.46 18.08
CA TYR A 159 -1.15 -20.48 18.67
C TYR A 159 -2.22 -20.94 17.67
N TYR A 160 -1.85 -21.66 16.62
CA TYR A 160 -2.76 -22.02 15.51
C TYR A 160 -3.93 -22.90 15.94
N GLU A 161 -3.66 -23.93 16.74
CA GLU A 161 -4.66 -24.88 17.23
C GLU A 161 -4.98 -24.59 18.70
N ALA A 162 -6.24 -24.77 19.10
CA ALA A 162 -6.63 -24.57 20.49
C ALA A 162 -5.91 -25.53 21.45
N ASN A 163 -5.32 -24.96 22.49
CA ASN A 163 -4.63 -25.64 23.58
C ASN A 163 -5.14 -25.15 24.94
N ILE A 164 -6.35 -25.58 25.27
CA ILE A 164 -7.05 -25.25 26.52
C ILE A 164 -6.26 -25.72 27.76
N GLU A 165 -5.55 -26.84 27.69
CA GLU A 165 -4.68 -27.31 28.78
C GLU A 165 -3.57 -26.28 29.07
N LYS A 166 -2.89 -25.79 28.02
CA LYS A 166 -1.84 -24.78 28.16
C LYS A 166 -2.38 -23.45 28.66
N GLY A 167 -3.55 -23.03 28.18
CA GLY A 167 -4.23 -21.84 28.68
C GLY A 167 -4.57 -21.94 30.17
N ASN A 168 -5.16 -23.06 30.60
CA ASN A 168 -5.45 -23.33 32.01
C ASN A 168 -4.19 -23.35 32.87
N ASP A 169 -3.11 -23.98 32.42
CA ASP A 169 -1.82 -23.97 33.14
C ASP A 169 -1.28 -22.54 33.35
N LEU A 170 -1.43 -21.66 32.37
CA LEU A 170 -1.02 -20.25 32.47
C LEU A 170 -1.88 -19.48 33.46
N LEU A 171 -3.20 -19.67 33.41
CA LEU A 171 -4.17 -19.03 34.30
C LEU A 171 -3.96 -19.49 35.76
N ASP A 172 -3.86 -20.80 35.99
CA ASP A 172 -3.60 -21.39 37.32
C ASP A 172 -2.28 -20.87 37.91
N ALA A 173 -1.22 -20.82 37.10
CA ALA A 173 0.09 -20.34 37.54
C ALA A 173 0.10 -18.83 37.86
N ALA A 174 -0.75 -18.05 37.18
CA ALA A 174 -0.92 -16.63 37.43
C ALA A 174 -1.92 -16.31 38.57
N GLY A 175 -2.63 -17.31 39.08
CA GLY A 175 -3.56 -17.18 40.20
C GLY A 175 -4.99 -16.83 39.80
N PHE A 176 -5.36 -16.98 38.53
CA PHE A 176 -6.75 -16.95 38.10
C PHE A 176 -7.39 -18.28 38.48
N LEU A 177 -8.22 -18.32 39.50
CA LEU A 177 -8.77 -19.55 40.06
C LEU A 177 -10.24 -19.35 40.36
N ASP A 178 -11.05 -20.38 40.11
CA ASP A 178 -12.41 -20.48 40.64
C ASP A 178 -12.30 -20.79 42.14
N THR A 179 -12.56 -19.80 43.00
CA THR A 179 -12.44 -19.92 44.46
C THR A 179 -13.77 -20.01 45.17
N ASP A 180 -14.89 -19.76 44.48
CA ASP A 180 -16.24 -19.82 45.03
C ASP A 180 -17.12 -20.95 44.43
N ASP A 181 -16.54 -21.77 43.54
CA ASP A 181 -17.13 -22.92 42.85
C ASP A 181 -18.33 -22.54 41.95
N ASP A 182 -18.35 -21.34 41.37
CA ASP A 182 -19.41 -20.89 40.46
C ASP A 182 -19.20 -21.32 38.99
N GLY A 183 -18.01 -21.82 38.66
CA GLY A 183 -17.61 -22.30 37.34
C GLY A 183 -16.76 -21.32 36.52
N PHE A 184 -16.55 -20.10 37.01
CA PHE A 184 -15.68 -19.10 36.42
C PHE A 184 -14.51 -18.77 37.33
N ARG A 185 -13.43 -18.25 36.76
CA ARG A 185 -12.22 -17.89 37.49
C ARG A 185 -12.32 -16.46 38.01
N GLU A 186 -11.97 -16.22 39.26
CA GLU A 186 -11.67 -14.87 39.74
C GLU A 186 -10.27 -14.44 39.31
N ALA A 187 -10.05 -13.12 39.26
CA ALA A 187 -8.75 -12.56 39.00
C ALA A 187 -7.79 -12.81 40.20
N PRO A 188 -6.46 -12.66 40.03
CA PRO A 188 -5.49 -12.92 41.12
C PRO A 188 -5.68 -12.09 42.40
N ASN A 189 -6.42 -10.97 42.33
CA ASN A 189 -6.80 -10.16 43.48
C ASN A 189 -8.05 -10.68 44.23
N GLY A 190 -8.72 -11.72 43.70
CA GLY A 190 -9.95 -12.33 44.21
C GLY A 190 -11.23 -11.61 43.82
N GLU A 191 -11.20 -10.74 42.80
CA GLU A 191 -12.38 -10.09 42.25
C GLU A 191 -12.89 -10.87 41.02
N ASP A 192 -14.22 -11.03 40.95
CA ASP A 192 -14.92 -11.52 39.77
C ASP A 192 -14.68 -10.58 38.58
N PHE A 193 -14.63 -11.13 37.37
CA PHE A 193 -14.49 -10.35 36.15
C PHE A 193 -15.14 -11.06 34.97
N ASP A 194 -15.69 -10.25 34.07
CA ASP A 194 -16.22 -10.66 32.77
C ASP A 194 -15.45 -9.95 31.64
N ILE A 195 -15.51 -10.51 30.44
CA ILE A 195 -14.87 -9.95 29.24
C ILE A 195 -15.91 -9.75 28.14
N LEU A 196 -16.04 -8.51 27.67
CA LEU A 196 -16.84 -8.17 26.50
C LEU A 196 -16.01 -8.23 25.21
N VAL A 197 -16.43 -9.04 24.25
CA VAL A 197 -15.83 -9.12 22.91
C VAL A 197 -16.71 -8.38 21.90
N GLU A 198 -16.29 -7.22 21.46
CA GLU A 198 -17.03 -6.43 20.48
C GLU A 198 -16.60 -6.72 19.05
N CYS A 199 -17.58 -6.79 18.15
CA CYS A 199 -17.37 -7.00 16.72
C CYS A 199 -18.29 -6.12 15.88
N ALA A 200 -17.93 -5.89 14.61
CA ALA A 200 -18.76 -5.10 13.71
C ALA A 200 -20.05 -5.84 13.35
N GLN A 201 -21.21 -5.28 13.71
CA GLN A 201 -22.51 -5.84 13.32
C GLN A 201 -22.76 -5.91 11.80
N SER A 202 -21.92 -5.23 11.01
CA SER A 202 -21.99 -5.20 9.54
C SER A 202 -21.17 -6.30 8.86
N SER A 203 -20.47 -7.16 9.61
CA SER A 203 -19.60 -8.21 9.07
C SER A 203 -19.90 -9.56 9.71
N GLU A 204 -20.35 -10.53 8.92
CA GLU A 204 -20.63 -11.90 9.37
C GLU A 204 -19.35 -12.58 9.89
N ILE A 205 -18.22 -12.40 9.18
CA ILE A 205 -16.90 -12.88 9.63
C ILE A 205 -16.54 -12.31 11.01
N ALA A 206 -16.76 -11.02 11.25
CA ALA A 206 -16.45 -10.40 12.53
C ALA A 206 -17.31 -10.98 13.67
N ILE A 207 -18.59 -11.24 13.39
CA ILE A 207 -19.53 -11.82 14.35
C ILE A 207 -19.11 -13.26 14.71
N GLU A 208 -18.79 -14.08 13.71
CA GLU A 208 -18.39 -15.47 13.93
C GLU A 208 -17.03 -15.59 14.64
N VAL A 209 -16.06 -14.73 14.28
CA VAL A 209 -14.76 -14.68 14.97
C VAL A 209 -14.93 -14.18 16.41
N GLY A 210 -15.72 -13.12 16.62
CA GLY A 210 -16.03 -12.61 17.96
C GLY A 210 -16.63 -13.68 18.86
N GLN A 211 -17.55 -14.49 18.34
CA GLN A 211 -18.12 -15.63 19.06
C GLN A 211 -17.07 -16.71 19.37
N LYS A 212 -16.19 -17.07 18.42
CA LYS A 212 -15.11 -18.04 18.69
C LYS A 212 -14.14 -17.55 19.77
N VAL A 213 -13.93 -16.24 19.91
CA VAL A 213 -13.14 -15.66 21.01
C VAL A 213 -13.86 -15.79 22.35
N ALA A 214 -15.17 -15.51 22.40
CA ALA A 214 -15.96 -15.72 23.62
C ALA A 214 -16.00 -17.21 24.02
N ASP A 215 -16.18 -18.12 23.05
CA ASP A 215 -16.17 -19.57 23.29
C ASP A 215 -14.81 -20.05 23.85
N ALA A 216 -13.71 -19.48 23.34
CA ALA A 216 -12.36 -19.78 23.85
C ALA A 216 -12.16 -19.32 25.30
N LEU A 217 -12.70 -18.15 25.65
CA LEU A 217 -12.72 -17.63 27.02
C LEU A 217 -13.55 -18.52 27.97
N GLU A 218 -14.77 -18.89 27.56
CA GLU A 218 -15.62 -19.80 28.34
C GLU A 218 -14.97 -21.18 28.54
N ALA A 219 -14.29 -21.71 27.52
CA ALA A 219 -13.55 -22.97 27.60
C ALA A 219 -12.35 -22.92 28.57
N LEU A 220 -11.86 -21.72 28.87
CA LEU A 220 -10.84 -21.43 29.89
C LEU A 220 -11.47 -21.09 31.26
N SER A 221 -12.80 -21.21 31.39
CA SER A 221 -13.55 -20.82 32.58
C SER A 221 -13.43 -19.32 32.90
N VAL A 222 -13.43 -18.46 31.88
CA VAL A 222 -13.55 -17.00 32.02
C VAL A 222 -14.91 -16.58 31.49
N GLU A 223 -15.68 -15.83 32.29
CA GLU A 223 -16.98 -15.33 31.85
C GLU A 223 -16.79 -14.32 30.71
N ALA A 224 -17.46 -14.54 29.58
CA ALA A 224 -17.34 -13.68 28.42
C ALA A 224 -18.61 -13.67 27.58
N GLU A 225 -18.85 -12.57 26.87
CA GLU A 225 -19.89 -12.50 25.84
C GLU A 225 -19.37 -11.78 24.59
N SER A 226 -19.86 -12.19 23.41
CA SER A 226 -19.63 -11.44 22.18
C SER A 226 -20.85 -10.61 21.81
N VAL A 227 -20.63 -9.34 21.52
CA VAL A 227 -21.68 -8.38 21.17
C VAL A 227 -21.38 -7.73 19.82
N PRO A 228 -22.26 -7.91 18.82
CA PRO A 228 -22.23 -7.12 17.60
C PRO A 228 -22.59 -5.67 17.91
N THR A 229 -21.65 -4.76 17.69
CA THR A 229 -21.77 -3.32 17.95
C THR A 229 -21.63 -2.55 16.63
N ASP A 230 -22.13 -1.30 16.59
CA ASP A 230 -21.84 -0.38 15.49
C ASP A 230 -20.33 -0.10 15.39
N PHE A 231 -19.77 -0.27 14.18
CA PHE A 231 -18.33 -0.15 13.93
C PHE A 231 -17.75 1.17 14.43
N TYR A 232 -18.43 2.28 14.15
CA TYR A 232 -17.92 3.61 14.50
C TYR A 232 -18.04 3.90 16.00
N GLU A 233 -18.97 3.23 16.70
CA GLU A 233 -19.15 3.41 18.13
C GLU A 233 -17.94 2.87 18.91
N TYR A 234 -17.55 1.61 18.67
CA TYR A 234 -16.37 1.04 19.33
C TYR A 234 -15.07 1.64 18.80
N LEU A 235 -14.99 1.99 17.51
CA LEU A 235 -13.81 2.62 16.94
C LEU A 235 -13.52 3.98 17.61
N ASN A 236 -14.56 4.75 17.91
CA ASN A 236 -14.41 5.98 18.68
C ASN A 236 -13.89 5.71 20.10
N ARG A 237 -14.23 4.57 20.72
CA ARG A 237 -13.63 4.19 22.02
C ARG A 237 -12.16 3.84 21.86
N LEU A 238 -11.77 3.07 20.85
CA LEU A 238 -10.37 2.77 20.58
C LEU A 238 -9.55 4.04 20.31
N TYR A 239 -10.04 4.92 19.45
CA TYR A 239 -9.39 6.18 19.06
C TYR A 239 -9.12 7.14 20.23
N TYR A 240 -9.91 7.07 21.28
CA TYR A 240 -9.80 7.98 22.42
C TYR A 240 -9.56 7.25 23.74
N HIS A 241 -9.05 6.02 23.68
CA HIS A 241 -8.69 5.20 24.85
C HIS A 241 -9.84 5.08 25.86
N GLY A 242 -11.05 4.86 25.35
CA GLY A 242 -12.28 4.65 26.09
C GLY A 242 -12.36 3.27 26.76
N ASP A 243 -13.54 2.93 27.27
CA ASP A 243 -13.78 1.64 27.94
C ASP A 243 -14.10 0.54 26.91
N TYR A 244 -13.24 -0.46 26.81
CA TYR A 244 -13.40 -1.67 26.02
C TYR A 244 -12.49 -2.77 26.60
N ASP A 245 -12.84 -4.03 26.37
CA ASP A 245 -12.02 -5.18 26.74
C ASP A 245 -11.29 -5.74 25.53
N ILE A 246 -12.04 -6.33 24.60
CA ILE A 246 -11.54 -6.94 23.38
C ILE A 246 -12.39 -6.46 22.19
N VAL A 247 -11.74 -6.10 21.08
CA VAL A 247 -12.42 -5.65 19.87
C VAL A 247 -11.83 -6.34 18.64
N PHE A 248 -12.69 -6.85 17.75
CA PHE A 248 -12.28 -7.38 16.44
C PHE A 248 -12.11 -6.26 15.39
N LEU A 249 -11.02 -6.35 14.64
CA LEU A 249 -10.63 -5.43 13.57
C LEU A 249 -9.98 -6.19 12.41
N GLY A 250 -9.85 -5.50 11.27
CA GLY A 250 -9.02 -5.95 10.15
C GLY A 250 -8.00 -4.89 9.79
N SER A 251 -6.82 -5.33 9.33
CA SER A 251 -5.76 -4.47 8.82
C SER A 251 -5.43 -4.81 7.37
N ASN A 252 -5.08 -3.79 6.59
CA ASN A 252 -4.54 -3.90 5.25
C ASN A 252 -3.31 -2.99 5.14
N PHE A 253 -2.23 -3.49 4.55
CA PHE A 253 -0.98 -2.75 4.34
C PHE A 253 -0.80 -2.53 2.84
N ASN A 254 -0.44 -1.30 2.45
CA ASN A 254 -0.37 -0.89 1.05
C ASN A 254 1.02 -1.12 0.43
N ASP A 255 2.00 -1.45 1.27
CA ASP A 255 3.38 -1.74 0.90
C ASP A 255 3.97 -2.74 1.92
N PHE A 256 5.26 -3.05 1.76
CA PHE A 256 5.97 -4.00 2.60
C PHE A 256 6.78 -3.34 3.74
N ASP A 257 6.64 -2.03 3.95
CA ASP A 257 7.34 -1.34 5.03
C ASP A 257 6.77 -1.75 6.39
N VAL A 258 7.66 -1.85 7.38
CA VAL A 258 7.32 -2.25 8.75
C VAL A 258 7.70 -1.20 9.80
N ASP A 259 8.01 0.02 9.36
CA ASP A 259 8.26 1.18 10.22
C ASP A 259 7.04 1.51 11.11
N TRP A 260 5.83 1.16 10.68
CA TRP A 260 4.60 1.25 11.47
C TRP A 260 4.69 0.54 12.83
N LEU A 261 5.53 -0.49 12.99
CA LEU A 261 5.82 -1.12 14.29
C LEU A 261 6.36 -0.09 15.30
N ALA A 262 7.12 0.91 14.85
CA ALA A 262 7.64 1.97 15.72
C ALA A 262 6.57 2.93 16.27
N TYR A 263 5.35 2.89 15.73
CA TYR A 263 4.28 3.83 16.05
C TYR A 263 3.09 3.12 16.69
N GLU A 264 2.61 2.03 16.10
CA GLU A 264 1.37 1.36 16.49
C GLU A 264 1.36 0.92 17.96
N PHE A 265 2.50 0.49 18.49
CA PHE A 265 2.60 -0.06 19.85
C PHE A 265 3.51 0.76 20.77
N TRP A 266 3.86 1.99 20.38
CA TRP A 266 4.77 2.82 21.17
C TRP A 266 4.12 3.25 22.50
N SER A 267 4.84 3.08 23.62
CA SER A 267 4.27 3.36 24.95
C SER A 267 3.84 4.82 25.14
N GLU A 268 4.52 5.78 24.51
CA GLU A 268 4.17 7.21 24.58
C GLU A 268 2.82 7.51 23.91
N TYR A 269 2.35 6.63 23.02
CA TYR A 269 1.06 6.76 22.35
C TYR A 269 -0.12 6.15 23.11
N THR A 270 0.10 5.59 24.30
CA THR A 270 -0.98 5.03 25.11
C THR A 270 -1.97 6.07 25.63
N ASP A 271 -1.64 7.37 25.56
CA ASP A 271 -2.57 8.47 25.86
C ASP A 271 -2.81 9.40 24.66
N GLU A 272 -2.21 9.12 23.51
CA GLU A 272 -2.37 9.91 22.29
C GLU A 272 -3.57 9.40 21.48
N PRO A 273 -4.51 10.28 21.08
CA PRO A 273 -5.63 9.86 20.25
C PRO A 273 -5.21 9.25 18.92
N LEU A 274 -6.02 8.31 18.43
CA LEU A 274 -5.88 7.59 17.15
C LEU A 274 -4.74 6.58 17.08
N TRP A 275 -3.96 6.41 18.15
CA TRP A 275 -2.80 5.53 18.18
C TRP A 275 -2.93 4.46 19.27
N ASN A 276 -2.21 3.36 19.13
CA ASN A 276 -2.04 2.31 20.14
C ASN A 276 -3.37 1.79 20.71
N PHE A 277 -4.18 1.17 19.87
CA PHE A 277 -5.49 0.62 20.24
C PHE A 277 -5.40 -0.54 21.23
N ALA A 278 -4.22 -1.05 21.57
CA ALA A 278 -4.04 -2.02 22.65
C ALA A 278 -3.75 -1.35 24.01
N ASN A 279 -3.52 -0.04 24.04
CA ASN A 279 -2.94 0.66 25.19
C ASN A 279 -1.62 0.00 25.68
N PHE A 280 -0.85 -0.58 24.76
CA PHE A 280 0.34 -1.38 25.05
C PHE A 280 1.51 -0.50 25.48
N ALA A 281 2.18 -0.88 26.57
CA ALA A 281 3.41 -0.25 27.02
C ALA A 281 4.46 -1.30 27.40
N ASN A 282 5.65 -1.20 26.83
CA ASN A 282 6.74 -2.14 27.09
C ASN A 282 8.13 -1.54 26.78
N ASP A 283 8.93 -1.29 27.82
CA ASP A 283 10.27 -0.70 27.69
C ASP A 283 11.22 -1.50 26.77
N SER A 284 11.08 -2.82 26.70
CA SER A 284 11.94 -3.65 25.82
C SER A 284 11.53 -3.51 24.36
N TYR A 285 10.24 -3.35 24.08
CA TYR A 285 9.72 -3.06 22.75
C TYR A 285 10.17 -1.67 22.29
N ASP A 286 9.97 -0.66 23.14
CA ASP A 286 10.36 0.72 22.83
C ASP A 286 11.86 0.87 22.62
N GLY A 287 12.68 0.03 23.25
CA GLY A 287 14.13 0.01 23.08
C GLY A 287 14.61 -0.28 21.66
N TRP A 288 13.80 -0.95 20.84
CA TRP A 288 14.11 -1.26 19.43
C TRP A 288 13.65 -0.18 18.45
N ARG A 289 12.79 0.73 18.90
CA ARG A 289 12.14 1.75 18.05
C ARG A 289 13.14 2.61 17.29
N ASP A 290 14.19 3.08 17.98
CA ASP A 290 15.21 3.96 17.40
C ASP A 290 16.00 3.26 16.29
N GLN A 291 16.38 1.99 16.52
CA GLN A 291 17.06 1.18 15.51
C GLN A 291 16.15 0.91 14.32
N LEU A 292 14.87 0.57 14.54
CA LEU A 292 13.92 0.36 13.45
C LEU A 292 13.76 1.61 12.57
N LEU A 293 13.65 2.79 13.17
CA LEU A 293 13.40 4.03 12.42
C LEU A 293 14.66 4.65 11.81
N HIS A 294 15.82 4.52 12.44
CA HIS A 294 17.00 5.33 12.10
C HIS A 294 18.21 4.54 11.62
N ALA A 295 18.18 3.20 11.67
CA ALA A 295 19.21 2.42 11.02
C ALA A 295 19.16 2.62 9.50
N THR A 296 20.33 2.56 8.86
CA THR A 296 20.50 2.79 7.41
C THR A 296 20.76 1.51 6.63
N GLU A 297 21.05 0.41 7.33
CA GLU A 297 21.32 -0.90 6.76
C GLU A 297 20.15 -1.84 6.98
N TYR A 298 19.80 -2.62 5.94
CA TYR A 298 18.69 -3.57 5.98
C TYR A 298 18.81 -4.56 7.16
N ASP A 299 20.00 -5.11 7.41
CA ASP A 299 20.20 -6.12 8.46
C ASP A 299 19.87 -5.58 9.87
N ASP A 300 20.18 -4.30 10.14
CA ASP A 300 19.91 -3.66 11.43
C ASP A 300 18.41 -3.36 11.60
N VAL A 301 17.76 -2.92 10.53
CA VAL A 301 16.30 -2.70 10.48
C VAL A 301 15.57 -4.03 10.67
N TYR A 302 16.01 -5.07 9.98
CA TYR A 302 15.46 -6.42 10.05
C TYR A 302 15.63 -7.02 11.45
N GLU A 303 16.78 -6.85 12.10
CA GLU A 303 16.96 -7.27 13.51
C GLU A 303 15.94 -6.60 14.43
N ALA A 304 15.79 -5.28 14.34
CA ALA A 304 14.85 -4.54 15.18
C ALA A 304 13.40 -4.98 14.94
N ALA A 305 12.99 -5.11 13.67
CA ALA A 305 11.64 -5.56 13.31
C ALA A 305 11.35 -6.97 13.87
N ILE A 306 12.31 -7.90 13.80
CA ILE A 306 12.15 -9.25 14.35
C ILE A 306 11.96 -9.23 15.86
N GLU A 307 12.80 -8.49 16.58
CA GLU A 307 12.74 -8.46 18.05
C GLU A 307 11.44 -7.80 18.53
N MET A 308 10.99 -6.76 17.85
CA MET A 308 9.68 -6.14 18.09
C MET A 308 8.54 -7.15 17.89
N GLN A 309 8.52 -7.88 16.77
CA GLN A 309 7.51 -8.91 16.51
C GLN A 309 7.53 -10.05 17.56
N ARG A 310 8.72 -10.48 18.01
CA ARG A 310 8.88 -11.52 19.07
C ARG A 310 8.28 -11.06 20.38
N ILE A 311 8.49 -9.80 20.76
CA ILE A 311 7.92 -9.22 21.98
C ILE A 311 6.39 -9.19 21.86
N LEU A 312 5.84 -8.72 20.74
CA LEU A 312 4.39 -8.66 20.52
C LEU A 312 3.75 -10.05 20.56
N THR A 313 4.36 -11.04 19.90
CA THR A 313 3.88 -12.44 19.88
C THR A 313 3.83 -13.05 21.28
N TYR A 314 4.78 -12.69 22.15
CA TYR A 314 4.81 -13.16 23.53
C TYR A 314 3.87 -12.36 24.44
N GLN A 315 3.82 -11.04 24.29
CA GLN A 315 3.03 -10.16 25.15
C GLN A 315 1.55 -10.11 24.77
N VAL A 316 1.21 -10.51 23.55
CA VAL A 316 -0.14 -10.62 23.00
C VAL A 316 -0.98 -9.36 23.24
N PRO A 317 -0.56 -8.17 22.78
CA PRO A 317 -1.46 -7.01 22.76
C PRO A 317 -2.56 -7.21 21.72
N TYR A 318 -2.22 -7.85 20.59
CA TYR A 318 -3.15 -8.34 19.57
C TYR A 318 -3.09 -9.87 19.50
N ILE A 319 -4.21 -10.50 19.15
CA ILE A 319 -4.26 -11.89 18.67
C ILE A 319 -4.65 -11.82 17.20
N ILE A 320 -3.70 -12.11 16.32
CA ILE A 320 -3.97 -12.22 14.87
C ILE A 320 -4.79 -13.49 14.66
N CYS A 321 -5.94 -13.40 14.00
CA CYS A 321 -6.86 -14.52 13.86
C CYS A 321 -6.57 -15.34 12.59
N TYR A 322 -6.27 -14.65 11.49
CA TYR A 322 -6.03 -15.25 10.18
C TYR A 322 -5.42 -14.24 9.21
N GLU A 323 -4.70 -14.73 8.20
CA GLU A 323 -4.37 -14.03 6.96
C GLU A 323 -5.23 -14.61 5.85
N ASN A 324 -6.12 -13.82 5.26
CA ASN A 324 -7.05 -14.35 4.25
C ASN A 324 -6.49 -14.25 2.84
N ILE A 325 -6.96 -15.15 2.00
CA ILE A 325 -6.63 -15.25 0.59
C ILE A 325 -7.58 -14.36 -0.21
N VAL A 326 -7.02 -13.65 -1.19
CA VAL A 326 -7.78 -12.91 -2.20
C VAL A 326 -7.83 -13.74 -3.47
N LEU A 327 -9.05 -13.98 -3.95
CA LEU A 327 -9.31 -14.76 -5.15
C LEU A 327 -9.58 -13.83 -6.34
N SER A 328 -8.97 -14.14 -7.47
CA SER A 328 -9.18 -13.49 -8.76
C SER A 328 -9.63 -14.53 -9.78
N ALA A 329 -10.49 -14.14 -10.72
CA ALA A 329 -10.90 -15.00 -11.83
C ALA A 329 -10.84 -14.26 -13.16
N TYR A 330 -10.29 -14.93 -14.18
CA TYR A 330 -10.07 -14.34 -15.50
C TYR A 330 -10.24 -15.34 -16.62
N ARG A 331 -10.54 -14.82 -17.81
CA ARG A 331 -10.71 -15.61 -19.03
C ARG A 331 -9.37 -15.89 -19.70
N THR A 332 -9.23 -17.10 -20.23
CA THR A 332 -8.02 -17.56 -20.91
C THR A 332 -8.23 -17.87 -22.38
N ASP A 333 -9.38 -17.53 -22.98
CA ASP A 333 -9.64 -17.77 -24.40
C ASP A 333 -9.07 -16.67 -25.32
N ARG A 334 -9.10 -15.41 -24.88
CA ARG A 334 -8.67 -14.25 -25.70
C ARG A 334 -7.28 -13.73 -25.37
N PHE A 335 -6.99 -13.62 -24.08
CA PHE A 335 -5.78 -12.99 -23.55
C PHE A 335 -4.87 -14.01 -22.85
N GLU A 336 -3.58 -13.71 -22.80
CA GLU A 336 -2.58 -14.36 -21.95
C GLU A 336 -1.60 -13.33 -21.38
N GLY A 337 -0.71 -13.75 -20.48
CA GLY A 337 0.24 -12.83 -19.82
C GLY A 337 -0.32 -12.15 -18.57
N PHE A 338 -1.32 -12.75 -17.91
CA PHE A 338 -1.79 -12.36 -16.58
C PHE A 338 -0.67 -12.53 -15.55
N ILE A 339 -0.46 -11.54 -14.69
CA ILE A 339 0.55 -11.56 -13.64
C ILE A 339 -0.17 -11.56 -12.30
N ASN A 340 0.06 -12.58 -11.49
CA ASN A 340 -0.45 -12.64 -10.13
C ASN A 340 0.63 -12.09 -9.19
N ASP A 341 0.58 -10.80 -8.89
CA ASP A 341 1.56 -10.15 -8.02
C ASP A 341 1.20 -10.29 -6.54
N VAL A 342 2.22 -10.28 -5.68
CA VAL A 342 2.06 -10.47 -4.23
C VAL A 342 1.29 -9.36 -3.51
N SER A 343 1.09 -8.20 -4.16
CA SER A 343 0.46 -7.03 -3.55
C SER A 343 -1.02 -6.92 -3.90
N ASP A 344 -1.35 -6.96 -5.19
CA ASP A 344 -2.68 -6.71 -5.75
C ASP A 344 -3.33 -7.97 -6.35
N GLY A 345 -2.57 -9.07 -6.49
CA GLY A 345 -3.01 -10.29 -7.17
C GLY A 345 -2.98 -10.14 -8.69
N VAL A 346 -3.92 -10.77 -9.40
CA VAL A 346 -4.06 -10.58 -10.87
C VAL A 346 -4.57 -9.18 -11.24
N PRO A 347 -5.54 -8.61 -10.50
CA PRO A 347 -6.00 -7.22 -10.53
C PRO A 347 -5.01 -6.05 -10.40
N GLY A 348 -3.91 -6.01 -11.16
CA GLY A 348 -2.83 -5.05 -10.90
C GLY A 348 -2.25 -4.31 -12.11
N TRP A 349 -1.33 -3.40 -11.82
CA TRP A 349 -0.54 -2.68 -12.82
C TRP A 349 0.21 -3.64 -13.75
N TRP A 350 0.80 -4.69 -13.19
CA TRP A 350 1.56 -5.69 -13.94
C TRP A 350 0.71 -6.43 -14.97
N THR A 351 -0.51 -6.86 -14.62
CA THR A 351 -1.41 -7.50 -15.59
C THR A 351 -1.75 -6.54 -16.72
N ASN A 352 -2.12 -5.29 -16.45
CA ASN A 352 -2.45 -4.31 -17.50
C ASN A 352 -1.26 -4.02 -18.44
N MET A 353 -0.04 -4.15 -17.92
CA MET A 353 1.19 -3.97 -18.69
C MET A 353 1.58 -5.19 -19.53
N LYS A 354 1.20 -6.41 -19.10
CA LYS A 354 1.68 -7.67 -19.68
C LYS A 354 0.64 -8.48 -20.43
N VAL A 355 -0.62 -8.28 -20.13
CA VAL A 355 -1.72 -8.97 -20.81
C VAL A 355 -1.69 -8.64 -22.29
N HIS A 356 -1.82 -9.66 -23.13
CA HIS A 356 -1.78 -9.53 -24.58
C HIS A 356 -2.71 -10.53 -25.25
N LEU A 357 -3.18 -10.17 -26.45
CA LEU A 357 -3.97 -11.08 -27.27
C LEU A 357 -3.14 -12.32 -27.60
N LYS A 358 -3.77 -13.48 -27.58
CA LYS A 358 -3.17 -14.72 -28.08
C LYS A 358 -2.90 -14.62 -29.59
N ASP A 359 -1.97 -15.43 -30.08
CA ASP A 359 -1.72 -15.58 -31.53
C ASP A 359 -3.00 -15.90 -32.33
N SER A 360 -3.94 -16.65 -31.73
CA SER A 360 -5.23 -16.98 -32.34
C SER A 360 -6.15 -15.76 -32.54
N GLU A 361 -5.96 -14.73 -31.73
CA GLU A 361 -6.71 -13.47 -31.78
C GLU A 361 -5.95 -12.36 -32.55
N GLY A 362 -4.82 -12.68 -33.17
CA GLY A 362 -4.00 -11.74 -33.93
C GLY A 362 -3.01 -10.93 -33.10
N GLY A 363 -2.63 -11.44 -31.92
CA GLY A 363 -1.67 -10.83 -31.01
C GLY A 363 -0.22 -10.75 -31.52
N PRO A 364 0.71 -10.29 -30.66
CA PRO A 364 0.49 -9.93 -29.25
C PRO A 364 -0.05 -8.52 -29.05
N TYR A 365 -0.18 -7.70 -30.10
CA TYR A 365 -0.55 -6.28 -29.94
C TYR A 365 -2.03 -6.02 -30.18
N GLY A 366 -2.56 -5.12 -29.37
CA GLY A 366 -3.86 -4.50 -29.53
C GLY A 366 -4.98 -5.13 -28.71
N GLY A 367 -6.21 -4.78 -29.06
CA GLY A 367 -7.41 -5.26 -28.37
C GLY A 367 -7.81 -4.42 -27.16
N THR A 368 -9.02 -4.70 -26.67
CA THR A 368 -9.61 -4.11 -25.47
C THR A 368 -9.71 -5.18 -24.40
N PHE A 369 -9.01 -4.98 -23.30
CA PHE A 369 -9.05 -5.80 -22.09
C PHE A 369 -10.06 -5.19 -21.11
N THR A 370 -11.04 -5.96 -20.68
CA THR A 370 -12.16 -5.45 -19.86
C THR A 370 -12.19 -6.15 -18.52
N TRP A 371 -12.25 -5.39 -17.44
CA TRP A 371 -12.35 -5.95 -16.10
C TRP A 371 -13.19 -5.09 -15.16
N SER A 372 -13.77 -5.72 -14.15
CA SER A 372 -14.81 -5.07 -13.33
C SER A 372 -14.27 -4.31 -12.14
N ASN A 373 -14.79 -3.11 -11.89
CA ASN A 373 -14.73 -2.41 -10.61
C ASN A 373 -16.09 -2.48 -9.90
N SER A 374 -16.10 -2.69 -8.58
CA SER A 374 -17.37 -2.74 -7.83
C SER A 374 -17.99 -1.34 -7.64
N LEU A 375 -17.18 -0.28 -7.68
CA LEU A 375 -17.62 1.11 -7.58
C LEU A 375 -16.99 1.95 -8.69
N ASP A 376 -17.70 3.03 -9.03
CA ASP A 376 -17.18 4.05 -9.93
C ASP A 376 -16.00 4.82 -9.32
N ILE A 377 -15.20 5.47 -10.17
CA ILE A 377 -14.16 6.39 -9.72
C ILE A 377 -14.79 7.58 -8.98
N ASP A 378 -14.27 7.88 -7.80
CA ASP A 378 -14.74 9.01 -6.99
C ASP A 378 -14.18 10.35 -7.48
N THR A 379 -12.95 10.36 -8.00
CA THR A 379 -12.25 11.55 -8.48
C THR A 379 -11.04 11.19 -9.35
N PHE A 380 -10.73 12.02 -10.34
CA PHE A 380 -9.49 11.92 -11.13
C PHE A 380 -8.29 12.65 -10.48
N ASN A 381 -8.45 13.17 -9.26
CA ASN A 381 -7.36 13.76 -8.49
C ASN A 381 -6.74 12.72 -7.56
N LEU A 382 -5.50 12.33 -7.88
CA LEU A 382 -4.75 11.32 -7.13
C LEU A 382 -4.50 11.66 -5.65
N MET A 383 -4.60 12.93 -5.25
CA MET A 383 -4.33 13.36 -3.87
C MET A 383 -5.57 13.32 -2.96
N VAL A 384 -6.78 13.13 -3.50
CA VAL A 384 -8.03 13.20 -2.72
C VAL A 384 -8.84 11.91 -2.70
N THR A 385 -8.51 10.93 -3.55
CA THR A 385 -9.17 9.62 -3.53
C THR A 385 -8.88 8.86 -2.24
N SER A 386 -9.85 8.09 -1.79
CA SER A 386 -9.68 7.04 -0.76
C SER A 386 -10.24 5.69 -1.21
N SER A 387 -10.62 5.59 -2.48
CA SER A 387 -11.24 4.41 -3.08
C SER A 387 -10.19 3.55 -3.78
N GLN A 388 -10.07 2.27 -3.40
CA GLN A 388 -9.21 1.31 -4.11
C GLN A 388 -9.60 1.19 -5.59
N TYR A 389 -10.89 1.28 -5.91
CA TYR A 389 -11.37 1.22 -7.30
C TYR A 389 -10.89 2.41 -8.14
N SER A 390 -10.75 3.58 -7.51
CA SER A 390 -10.12 4.74 -8.15
C SER A 390 -8.62 4.56 -8.30
N VAL A 391 -7.95 3.94 -7.31
CA VAL A 391 -6.51 3.62 -7.38
C VAL A 391 -6.20 2.72 -8.57
N ASN A 392 -7.04 1.70 -8.84
CA ASN A 392 -6.91 0.81 -10.00
C ASN A 392 -6.79 1.57 -11.34
N ILE A 393 -7.47 2.71 -11.46
CA ILE A 393 -7.46 3.59 -12.63
C ILE A 393 -6.28 4.57 -12.56
N LEU A 394 -6.10 5.26 -11.43
CA LEU A 394 -5.12 6.35 -11.29
C LEU A 394 -3.67 5.85 -11.37
N GLN A 395 -3.39 4.63 -10.92
CA GLN A 395 -2.07 4.01 -11.04
C GLN A 395 -1.68 3.73 -12.51
N MET A 396 -2.64 3.71 -13.44
CA MET A 396 -2.37 3.59 -14.88
C MET A 396 -2.02 4.93 -15.53
N MET A 397 -2.19 6.04 -14.79
CA MET A 397 -2.05 7.40 -15.29
C MET A 397 -0.77 8.07 -14.79
N TYR A 398 -0.27 7.74 -13.61
CA TYR A 398 0.91 8.37 -13.01
C TYR A 398 1.96 7.33 -12.63
N ASP A 399 3.23 7.67 -12.84
CA ASP A 399 4.38 6.83 -12.51
C ASP A 399 5.12 7.38 -11.27
N LYS A 400 5.97 6.53 -10.69
CA LYS A 400 6.74 6.78 -9.47
C LYS A 400 8.23 6.80 -9.79
N LEU A 401 9.09 7.14 -8.81
CA LEU A 401 10.55 7.04 -9.02
C LEU A 401 11.00 5.58 -9.07
N ILE A 402 10.45 4.77 -8.16
CA ILE A 402 10.59 3.32 -8.12
C ILE A 402 9.21 2.68 -8.04
N ASP A 403 9.11 1.43 -8.44
CA ASP A 403 7.91 0.60 -8.30
C ASP A 403 8.28 -0.73 -7.66
N VAL A 404 7.31 -1.62 -7.50
CA VAL A 404 7.51 -2.95 -6.92
C VAL A 404 7.27 -4.03 -7.97
N ASP A 405 8.13 -5.04 -8.05
CA ASP A 405 7.95 -6.19 -8.95
C ASP A 405 6.93 -7.20 -8.42
N PRO A 406 6.50 -8.18 -9.24
CA PRO A 406 5.46 -9.12 -8.83
C PRO A 406 5.79 -9.97 -7.60
N GLU A 407 7.04 -10.04 -7.17
CA GLU A 407 7.47 -10.72 -5.94
C GLU A 407 7.69 -9.78 -4.76
N GLY A 408 7.45 -8.48 -4.92
CA GLY A 408 7.53 -7.51 -3.82
C GLY A 408 8.88 -6.78 -3.71
N HIS A 409 9.76 -6.86 -4.71
CA HIS A 409 11.05 -6.17 -4.68
C HIS A 409 11.03 -4.81 -5.35
N ASP A 410 11.77 -3.85 -4.79
CA ASP A 410 11.95 -2.53 -5.38
C ASP A 410 12.62 -2.61 -6.75
N VAL A 411 12.01 -1.96 -7.74
CA VAL A 411 12.51 -1.90 -9.11
C VAL A 411 12.51 -0.46 -9.67
N PRO A 412 13.55 -0.08 -10.42
CA PRO A 412 13.61 1.20 -11.13
C PRO A 412 12.35 1.52 -11.95
N ASP A 413 11.86 2.76 -11.87
CA ASP A 413 10.83 3.28 -12.78
C ASP A 413 11.26 4.61 -13.43
N LEU A 414 10.73 5.77 -13.02
CA LEU A 414 11.22 7.06 -13.51
C LEU A 414 12.69 7.32 -13.13
N ALA A 415 13.19 6.69 -12.07
CA ALA A 415 14.61 6.63 -11.74
C ALA A 415 15.25 5.36 -12.31
N GLU A 416 16.35 5.50 -13.05
CA GLU A 416 17.19 4.39 -13.53
C GLU A 416 18.02 3.75 -12.42
N SER A 417 18.35 4.54 -11.40
CA SER A 417 19.16 4.16 -10.25
C SER A 417 19.07 5.22 -9.16
N TRP A 418 19.43 4.83 -7.95
CA TRP A 418 19.56 5.73 -6.82
C TRP A 418 20.77 5.36 -5.97
N ILE A 419 21.23 6.33 -5.17
CA ILE A 419 22.23 6.14 -4.14
C ILE A 419 21.70 6.82 -2.88
N VAL A 420 21.71 6.08 -1.77
CA VAL A 420 21.42 6.61 -0.43
C VAL A 420 22.77 6.81 0.26
N GLU A 421 23.04 8.02 0.74
CA GLU A 421 24.30 8.37 1.39
C GLU A 421 24.04 9.06 2.73
N THR A 422 24.91 8.79 3.69
CA THR A 422 25.00 9.49 4.99
C THR A 422 26.30 10.30 5.10
N HIS A 423 26.54 10.92 6.25
CA HIS A 423 27.83 11.56 6.54
C HIS A 423 29.01 10.59 6.43
N GLU A 424 28.83 9.31 6.76
CA GLU A 424 29.90 8.31 6.71
C GLU A 424 30.34 8.03 5.26
N ASP A 425 29.40 8.04 4.32
CA ASP A 425 29.64 7.85 2.89
C ASP A 425 30.17 9.14 2.25
N ASN A 426 29.63 10.29 2.66
CA ASN A 426 29.88 11.58 2.04
C ASN A 426 29.89 12.73 3.05
N ALA A 427 31.09 13.24 3.34
CA ALA A 427 31.30 14.30 4.33
C ALA A 427 30.64 15.66 4.00
N ASP A 428 30.09 15.84 2.80
CA ASP A 428 29.30 17.03 2.44
C ASP A 428 27.86 16.95 2.99
N ILE A 429 27.41 15.78 3.44
CA ILE A 429 26.13 15.56 4.13
C ILE A 429 26.37 15.82 5.63
N PRO A 430 25.51 16.59 6.34
CA PRO A 430 25.66 16.77 7.78
C PRO A 430 25.55 15.45 8.56
N ASP A 431 26.19 15.39 9.72
CA ASP A 431 26.09 14.25 10.66
C ASP A 431 24.64 14.03 11.09
N GLY A 432 24.14 12.78 11.00
CA GLY A 432 22.75 12.41 11.30
C GLY A 432 21.75 12.77 10.20
N HIS A 433 22.19 13.00 8.96
CA HIS A 433 21.32 13.30 7.82
C HIS A 433 21.53 12.29 6.68
N THR A 434 20.47 12.04 5.91
CA THR A 434 20.53 11.29 4.66
C THR A 434 20.40 12.20 3.44
N ARG A 435 21.16 11.91 2.37
CA ARG A 435 20.88 12.39 1.02
C ARG A 435 20.60 11.20 0.11
N ILE A 436 19.53 11.28 -0.68
CA ILE A 436 19.22 10.33 -1.74
C ILE A 436 19.41 11.02 -3.08
N THR A 437 20.24 10.42 -3.93
CA THR A 437 20.49 10.91 -5.30
C THR A 437 19.90 9.93 -6.29
N PHE A 438 18.89 10.36 -7.04
CA PHE A 438 18.28 9.58 -8.13
C PHE A 438 18.83 10.04 -9.48
N ASN A 439 19.18 9.08 -10.33
CA ASN A 439 19.41 9.31 -11.75
C ASN A 439 18.12 8.99 -12.51
N MET A 440 17.54 10.00 -13.17
CA MET A 440 16.26 9.88 -13.86
C MET A 440 16.41 9.34 -15.28
N LEU A 441 15.39 8.63 -15.77
CA LEU A 441 15.24 8.26 -17.16
C LEU A 441 15.25 9.50 -18.07
N GLN A 442 15.95 9.42 -19.20
CA GLN A 442 16.10 10.54 -20.14
C GLN A 442 15.10 10.51 -21.31
N ASN A 443 14.38 9.40 -21.49
CA ASN A 443 13.38 9.22 -22.54
C ASN A 443 11.94 9.39 -22.04
N ALA A 444 11.76 9.75 -20.76
CA ALA A 444 10.44 9.95 -20.17
C ALA A 444 9.80 11.26 -20.64
N THR A 445 8.52 11.19 -21.03
CA THR A 445 7.74 12.34 -21.48
C THR A 445 6.33 12.30 -20.89
N TRP A 446 5.83 13.47 -20.50
CA TRP A 446 4.42 13.69 -20.21
C TRP A 446 3.56 13.50 -21.47
N THR A 447 2.27 13.27 -21.28
CA THR A 447 1.30 13.08 -22.39
C THR A 447 1.12 14.30 -23.29
N ASP A 448 1.54 15.49 -22.84
CA ASP A 448 1.59 16.72 -23.65
C ASP A 448 2.90 16.87 -24.46
N GLY A 449 3.81 15.90 -24.34
CA GLY A 449 5.09 15.84 -25.04
C GLY A 449 6.24 16.59 -24.35
N ASN A 450 6.01 17.23 -23.21
CA ASN A 450 7.10 17.80 -22.42
C ASN A 450 7.95 16.67 -21.79
N PRO A 451 9.29 16.77 -21.78
CA PRO A 451 10.13 15.81 -21.06
C PRO A 451 9.82 15.80 -19.56
N ILE A 452 9.81 14.62 -18.95
CA ILE A 452 9.80 14.48 -17.49
C ILE A 452 11.23 14.69 -17.01
N THR A 453 11.42 15.57 -16.03
CA THR A 453 12.74 15.94 -15.52
C THR A 453 12.83 15.79 -14.01
N ALA A 454 14.05 15.84 -13.48
CA ALA A 454 14.28 15.93 -12.04
C ALA A 454 13.64 17.18 -11.42
N GLU A 455 13.36 18.25 -12.18
CA GLU A 455 12.63 19.40 -11.67
C GLU A 455 11.16 19.08 -11.35
N ASP A 456 10.53 18.17 -12.11
CA ASP A 456 9.15 17.71 -11.85
C ASP A 456 9.09 16.89 -10.57
N ALA A 457 10.04 15.97 -10.39
CA ALA A 457 10.13 15.16 -9.18
C ALA A 457 10.45 16.00 -7.94
N ALA A 458 11.43 16.91 -8.04
CA ALA A 458 11.74 17.85 -6.97
C ALA A 458 10.54 18.74 -6.62
N PHE A 459 9.86 19.28 -7.63
CA PHE A 459 8.63 20.04 -7.41
C PHE A 459 7.56 19.21 -6.71
N THR A 460 7.33 17.98 -7.16
CA THR A 460 6.33 17.07 -6.60
C THR A 460 6.54 16.85 -5.11
N LEU A 461 7.74 16.45 -4.71
CA LEU A 461 8.04 16.13 -3.31
C LEU A 461 7.88 17.36 -2.41
N ASN A 462 8.39 18.52 -2.84
CA ASN A 462 8.18 19.76 -2.09
C ASN A 462 6.70 20.17 -2.07
N TYR A 463 5.97 19.99 -3.17
CA TYR A 463 4.54 20.32 -3.27
C TYR A 463 3.72 19.48 -2.30
N TYR A 464 3.98 18.17 -2.21
CA TYR A 464 3.32 17.28 -1.26
C TYR A 464 3.62 17.66 0.19
N ARG A 465 4.90 17.86 0.54
CA ARG A 465 5.31 18.27 1.89
C ARG A 465 4.72 19.62 2.30
N ASP A 466 4.77 20.61 1.41
CA ASP A 466 4.47 22.00 1.73
C ASP A 466 2.97 22.35 1.58
N SER A 467 2.17 21.46 0.98
CA SER A 467 0.71 21.63 0.82
C SER A 467 -0.03 21.26 2.10
N PRO A 468 -0.66 22.22 2.81
CA PRO A 468 -1.26 21.94 4.10
C PRO A 468 -2.42 20.95 3.99
N GLY A 469 -2.35 19.89 4.79
CA GLY A 469 -3.38 18.85 4.85
C GLY A 469 -3.40 17.89 3.66
N ASN A 470 -2.40 17.96 2.77
CA ASN A 470 -2.28 17.02 1.65
C ASN A 470 -1.88 15.62 2.16
N PRO A 471 -2.71 14.58 1.96
CA PRO A 471 -2.39 13.21 2.37
C PRO A 471 -1.10 12.68 1.75
N SER A 472 -0.78 13.09 0.51
CA SER A 472 0.44 12.68 -0.19
C SER A 472 1.72 13.18 0.50
N GLY A 473 1.63 14.20 1.36
CA GLY A 473 2.73 14.70 2.18
C GLY A 473 3.10 13.85 3.39
N SER A 474 2.28 12.84 3.74
CA SER A 474 2.60 11.90 4.82
C SER A 474 3.95 11.20 4.58
N GLY A 475 4.78 11.13 5.62
CA GLY A 475 6.14 10.58 5.56
C GLY A 475 7.22 11.56 5.09
N LEU A 476 6.86 12.79 4.70
CA LEU A 476 7.82 13.81 4.22
C LEU A 476 8.22 14.82 5.31
N ASP A 477 7.83 14.61 6.56
CA ASP A 477 8.05 15.55 7.67
C ASP A 477 9.54 15.80 7.94
N GLU A 478 10.39 14.79 7.71
CA GLU A 478 11.84 14.85 7.92
C GLU A 478 12.61 15.28 6.65
N MET A 479 11.91 15.39 5.50
CA MET A 479 12.50 15.85 4.24
C MET A 479 12.75 17.36 4.29
N THR A 480 14.02 17.75 4.29
CA THR A 480 14.44 19.15 4.36
C THR A 480 14.43 19.84 3.00
N ALA A 481 14.79 19.12 1.92
CA ALA A 481 14.76 19.66 0.56
C ALA A 481 14.69 18.56 -0.50
N ALA A 482 14.09 18.88 -1.65
CA ALA A 482 14.28 18.15 -2.90
C ALA A 482 14.65 19.16 -3.99
N TYR A 483 15.69 18.90 -4.78
CA TYR A 483 16.15 19.80 -5.84
C TYR A 483 16.83 19.04 -6.99
N ALA A 484 16.97 19.72 -8.14
CA ALA A 484 17.52 19.14 -9.36
C ALA A 484 18.83 19.84 -9.76
N PRO A 485 20.02 19.31 -9.38
CA PRO A 485 21.30 19.86 -9.82
C PRO A 485 21.49 19.82 -11.33
N THR A 486 20.88 18.83 -12.00
CA THR A 486 20.84 18.69 -13.45
C THR A 486 19.43 18.28 -13.89
N PRO A 487 19.08 18.35 -15.18
CA PRO A 487 17.76 17.94 -15.66
C PRO A 487 17.37 16.49 -15.34
N TYR A 488 18.33 15.61 -15.05
CA TYR A 488 18.10 14.18 -14.82
C TYR A 488 18.77 13.66 -13.54
N THR A 489 19.13 14.57 -12.62
CA THR A 489 19.64 14.22 -11.30
C THR A 489 18.73 14.88 -10.29
N LEU A 490 18.04 14.08 -9.48
CA LEU A 490 17.26 14.54 -8.34
C LEU A 490 18.06 14.26 -7.07
N GLU A 491 18.20 15.27 -6.21
CA GLU A 491 18.74 15.12 -4.87
C GLU A 491 17.65 15.43 -3.85
N VAL A 492 17.49 14.55 -2.87
CA VAL A 492 16.55 14.69 -1.75
C VAL A 492 17.32 14.60 -0.45
N GLU A 493 17.09 15.54 0.46
CA GLU A 493 17.80 15.66 1.74
C GLU A 493 16.84 15.51 2.91
N PHE A 494 17.25 14.73 3.91
CA PHE A 494 16.53 14.51 5.15
C PHE A 494 17.31 15.07 6.35
N SER A 495 16.61 15.38 7.45
CA SER A 495 17.21 15.83 8.71
C SER A 495 17.58 14.69 9.67
N THR A 496 17.41 13.46 9.22
CA THR A 496 17.57 12.22 9.97
C THR A 496 18.19 11.18 9.06
N GLU A 497 18.77 10.15 9.66
CA GLU A 497 19.14 8.90 8.99
C GLU A 497 17.97 7.91 9.08
N SER A 498 17.72 7.18 8.00
CA SER A 498 16.72 6.10 7.96
C SER A 498 16.81 5.30 6.66
N TYR A 499 16.68 3.98 6.76
CA TYR A 499 16.44 3.07 5.64
C TYR A 499 15.13 3.40 4.90
N TRP A 500 14.08 3.81 5.63
CA TRP A 500 12.74 4.07 5.11
C TRP A 500 12.62 5.37 4.28
N HIS A 501 13.64 6.23 4.33
CA HIS A 501 13.65 7.49 3.57
C HIS A 501 13.53 7.27 2.06
N LEU A 502 14.03 6.16 1.54
CA LEU A 502 13.88 5.80 0.14
C LEU A 502 12.41 5.69 -0.24
N HIS A 503 11.65 4.85 0.47
CA HIS A 503 10.24 4.55 0.14
C HIS A 503 9.33 5.75 0.40
N SER A 504 9.65 6.54 1.44
CA SER A 504 8.95 7.79 1.78
C SER A 504 8.84 8.78 0.61
N VAL A 505 9.82 8.79 -0.31
CA VAL A 505 9.82 9.67 -1.48
C VAL A 505 9.66 8.93 -2.79
N ALA A 506 10.18 7.72 -2.92
CA ALA A 506 10.30 7.05 -4.20
C ALA A 506 8.99 6.39 -4.67
N TYR A 507 8.10 6.04 -3.73
CA TYR A 507 6.76 5.52 -4.03
C TYR A 507 5.69 6.58 -4.31
N LYS A 508 6.06 7.87 -4.27
CA LYS A 508 5.15 8.97 -4.54
C LYS A 508 4.94 9.14 -6.05
N ASN A 509 3.68 9.21 -6.48
CA ASN A 509 3.33 9.53 -7.88
C ASN A 509 3.87 10.91 -8.25
N ILE A 510 4.61 11.00 -9.35
CA ILE A 510 5.19 12.25 -9.84
C ILE A 510 4.14 13.07 -10.59
N ILE A 511 4.06 14.37 -10.30
CA ILE A 511 3.12 15.31 -10.93
C ILE A 511 3.83 16.31 -11.85
N PRO A 512 3.18 16.75 -12.95
CA PRO A 512 3.75 17.71 -13.89
C PRO A 512 3.86 19.10 -13.25
N LYS A 513 5.09 19.57 -13.03
CA LYS A 513 5.35 20.87 -12.40
C LYS A 513 4.64 22.00 -13.12
N HIS A 514 4.68 22.02 -14.45
CA HIS A 514 4.09 23.08 -15.29
C HIS A 514 2.55 23.13 -15.25
N VAL A 515 1.89 22.14 -14.65
CA VAL A 515 0.44 22.17 -14.39
C VAL A 515 0.17 22.57 -12.94
N PHE A 516 0.85 21.93 -12.00
CA PHE A 516 0.56 22.08 -10.58
C PHE A 516 1.16 23.34 -9.95
N GLU A 517 2.15 23.97 -10.60
CA GLU A 517 2.66 25.27 -10.15
C GLU A 517 1.59 26.36 -10.18
N ASP A 518 0.68 26.32 -11.16
CA ASP A 518 -0.42 27.27 -11.31
C ASP A 518 -1.58 26.98 -10.33
N ILE A 519 -1.76 25.72 -9.93
CA ILE A 519 -2.75 25.30 -8.91
C ILE A 519 -2.33 25.81 -7.53
N GLY A 520 -1.03 25.75 -7.23
CA GLY A 520 -0.46 26.20 -5.97
C GLY A 520 -0.79 25.31 -4.76
N LEU A 521 -0.08 25.54 -3.65
CA LEU A 521 -0.10 24.67 -2.45
C LEU A 521 -1.45 24.59 -1.71
N GLN A 522 -2.39 25.49 -2.01
CA GLN A 522 -3.71 25.51 -1.38
C GLN A 522 -4.79 24.90 -2.29
N GLY A 523 -4.50 24.73 -3.58
CA GLY A 523 -5.46 24.25 -4.58
C GLY A 523 -5.38 22.75 -4.85
N TRP A 524 -4.51 22.02 -4.16
CA TRP A 524 -4.26 20.58 -4.40
C TRP A 524 -5.54 19.74 -4.32
N ASN A 525 -6.44 20.08 -3.39
CA ASN A 525 -7.72 19.40 -3.18
C ASN A 525 -8.87 19.96 -4.04
N GLU A 526 -8.67 21.11 -4.69
CA GLU A 526 -9.64 21.74 -5.60
C GLU A 526 -9.39 21.32 -7.07
N TYR A 527 -8.23 20.73 -7.36
CA TYR A 527 -7.96 20.12 -8.65
C TYR A 527 -8.94 18.97 -8.91
N SER A 528 -9.75 19.09 -9.97
CA SER A 528 -10.84 18.15 -10.27
C SER A 528 -11.07 18.10 -11.78
N PRO A 529 -10.15 17.48 -12.55
CA PRO A 529 -10.31 17.36 -14.00
C PRO A 529 -11.48 16.44 -14.36
N GLU A 530 -12.16 16.72 -15.48
CA GLU A 530 -13.23 15.89 -16.04
C GLU A 530 -12.81 15.25 -17.39
N PRO A 531 -11.86 14.28 -17.39
CA PRO A 531 -11.49 13.60 -18.62
C PRO A 531 -12.66 12.75 -19.17
N PRO A 532 -12.71 12.50 -20.50
CA PRO A 532 -11.78 12.99 -21.52
C PRO A 532 -12.09 14.43 -21.99
N SER A 533 -13.05 15.13 -21.38
CA SER A 533 -13.42 16.49 -21.77
C SER A 533 -12.33 17.51 -21.44
N ASP A 534 -11.73 17.36 -20.25
CA ASP A 534 -10.54 18.08 -19.85
C ASP A 534 -9.28 17.27 -20.19
N ALA A 535 -8.31 17.93 -20.80
CA ALA A 535 -7.00 17.32 -21.02
C ALA A 535 -6.28 17.17 -19.68
N MET A 536 -5.86 15.94 -19.36
CA MET A 536 -4.97 15.65 -18.24
C MET A 536 -3.55 15.43 -18.75
N VAL A 537 -2.58 16.04 -18.06
CA VAL A 537 -1.16 15.79 -18.29
C VAL A 537 -0.72 14.74 -17.30
N THR A 538 -0.31 13.58 -17.80
CA THR A 538 0.00 12.40 -17.00
C THR A 538 1.23 11.69 -17.62
N SER A 539 1.85 10.76 -16.90
CA SER A 539 3.09 10.07 -17.36
C SER A 539 2.86 8.62 -17.78
N GLY A 540 1.77 8.03 -17.30
CA GLY A 540 1.54 6.59 -17.27
C GLY A 540 1.26 5.92 -18.62
N PRO A 541 1.11 4.58 -18.59
CA PRO A 541 0.92 3.76 -19.78
C PRO A 541 -0.41 4.01 -20.51
N PHE A 542 -1.41 4.60 -19.85
CA PHE A 542 -2.72 4.86 -20.44
C PHE A 542 -3.26 6.26 -20.15
N ASN A 543 -4.17 6.71 -21.02
CA ASN A 543 -4.93 7.96 -20.90
C ASN A 543 -6.42 7.67 -20.94
N VAL A 544 -7.23 8.37 -20.14
CA VAL A 544 -8.69 8.28 -20.20
C VAL A 544 -9.19 8.66 -21.59
N SER A 545 -9.80 7.71 -22.30
CA SER A 545 -10.38 7.91 -23.63
C SER A 545 -11.89 8.08 -23.59
N GLU A 546 -12.56 7.44 -22.63
CA GLU A 546 -14.00 7.56 -22.42
C GLU A 546 -14.34 7.35 -20.95
N TYR A 547 -15.33 8.08 -20.46
CA TYR A 547 -15.83 7.94 -19.09
C TYR A 547 -17.35 8.13 -19.11
N VAL A 548 -18.06 7.13 -18.58
CA VAL A 548 -19.51 7.17 -18.41
C VAL A 548 -19.80 6.89 -16.94
N ALA A 549 -20.22 7.94 -16.22
CA ALA A 549 -20.44 7.90 -14.78
C ALA A 549 -21.40 6.77 -14.39
N GLY A 550 -20.95 5.93 -13.45
CA GLY A 550 -21.64 4.76 -12.94
C GLY A 550 -21.68 3.56 -13.90
N GLU A 551 -21.06 3.66 -15.08
CA GLU A 551 -21.03 2.57 -16.07
C GLU A 551 -19.60 2.07 -16.33
N PHE A 552 -18.67 2.91 -16.77
CA PHE A 552 -17.29 2.48 -17.00
C PHE A 552 -16.28 3.65 -17.13
N THR A 553 -15.01 3.33 -16.92
CA THR A 553 -13.87 4.16 -17.32
C THR A 553 -13.01 3.41 -18.34
N GLU A 554 -12.85 3.95 -19.55
CA GLU A 554 -11.97 3.41 -20.59
C GLU A 554 -10.65 4.19 -20.63
N LEU A 555 -9.53 3.48 -20.59
CA LEU A 555 -8.20 4.03 -20.82
C LEU A 555 -7.60 3.48 -22.11
N SER A 556 -6.99 4.35 -22.90
CA SER A 556 -6.31 4.03 -24.15
C SER A 556 -4.79 4.18 -24.02
N TYR A 557 -4.07 3.32 -24.73
CA TYR A 557 -2.61 3.28 -24.74
C TYR A 557 -1.99 4.67 -24.99
N ASN A 558 -1.00 5.04 -24.16
CA ASN A 558 -0.20 6.23 -24.32
C ASN A 558 0.98 6.00 -25.29
N PRO A 559 0.95 6.54 -26.52
CA PRO A 559 2.03 6.35 -27.50
C PRO A 559 3.36 7.00 -27.10
N LEU A 560 3.35 7.89 -26.11
CA LEU A 560 4.52 8.56 -25.55
C LEU A 560 5.08 7.86 -24.31
N TYR A 561 4.51 6.74 -23.89
CA TYR A 561 4.98 6.04 -22.69
C TYR A 561 6.43 5.56 -22.82
N PHE A 562 7.22 5.69 -21.76
CA PHE A 562 8.68 5.51 -21.83
C PHE A 562 9.12 4.04 -21.78
N HIS A 563 8.28 3.14 -21.25
CA HIS A 563 8.48 1.69 -21.37
C HIS A 563 7.74 1.08 -22.57
N ARG A 564 7.28 1.90 -23.52
CA ARG A 564 6.51 1.41 -24.68
C ARG A 564 7.27 0.39 -25.52
N LEU A 565 6.50 -0.53 -26.09
CA LEU A 565 6.97 -1.48 -27.08
C LEU A 565 7.02 -0.84 -28.47
N ASP A 566 7.99 -1.27 -29.30
CA ASP A 566 8.01 -0.93 -30.73
C ASP A 566 6.87 -1.67 -31.46
N ARG A 567 5.69 -1.03 -31.53
CA ARG A 567 4.51 -1.60 -32.19
C ARG A 567 4.60 -1.48 -33.72
N PRO A 568 4.15 -2.48 -34.51
CA PRO A 568 4.21 -2.46 -35.97
C PRO A 568 3.49 -1.26 -36.65
N THR A 569 2.61 -0.57 -35.95
CA THR A 569 1.86 0.60 -36.43
C THR A 569 2.57 1.94 -36.19
N ASP A 570 3.63 1.98 -35.36
CA ASP A 570 4.35 3.21 -34.99
C ASP A 570 5.27 3.74 -36.11
N GLY A 571 5.27 3.11 -37.30
CA GLY A 571 6.27 3.32 -38.35
C GLY A 571 5.78 3.72 -39.76
N ASP A 572 4.49 3.84 -40.04
CA ASP A 572 4.00 4.19 -41.41
C ASP A 572 3.14 5.46 -41.50
N MET A 573 3.38 6.42 -40.60
CA MET A 573 2.92 7.81 -40.78
C MET A 573 4.06 8.69 -41.31
N THR A 574 4.62 8.32 -42.47
CA THR A 574 5.30 9.29 -43.34
C THR A 574 4.37 9.70 -44.48
N THR A 575 3.34 10.48 -44.19
CA THR A 575 2.65 11.24 -45.26
C THR A 575 3.38 12.55 -45.52
N PRO A 576 3.96 12.78 -46.71
CA PRO A 576 4.61 14.04 -47.04
C PRO A 576 3.55 15.13 -47.27
N GLY A 577 3.55 16.13 -46.39
CA GLY A 577 2.95 17.45 -46.63
C GLY A 577 1.44 17.55 -46.48
N ALA A 578 0.99 18.01 -45.31
CA ALA A 578 -0.29 18.74 -45.19
C ALA A 578 -0.18 19.80 -44.09
N THR A 579 -0.48 21.04 -44.48
CA THR A 579 -0.50 22.26 -43.64
C THR A 579 -1.68 22.21 -42.65
N PRO A 580 -1.56 22.72 -41.41
CA PRO A 580 -2.64 22.65 -40.44
C PRO A 580 -3.81 23.56 -40.85
N THR A 581 -5.03 23.03 -40.79
CA THR A 581 -6.25 23.83 -40.99
C THR A 581 -7.08 23.81 -39.72
N ASN A 582 -7.32 25.01 -39.18
CA ASN A 582 -8.23 25.33 -38.08
C ASN A 582 -9.61 24.68 -38.26
N LEU A 583 -10.14 24.07 -37.20
CA LEU A 583 -11.57 23.77 -37.07
C LEU A 583 -12.13 24.47 -35.83
N THR A 584 -12.89 25.53 -36.11
CA THR A 584 -13.74 26.28 -35.20
C THR A 584 -15.09 25.57 -34.99
N LEU A 585 -15.52 25.53 -33.73
CA LEU A 585 -16.89 25.54 -33.18
C LEU A 585 -18.05 24.93 -34.02
N ALA A 586 -18.73 23.95 -33.42
CA ALA A 586 -20.17 23.81 -33.55
C ALA A 586 -20.79 23.42 -32.20
N LEU A 587 -21.41 24.42 -31.57
CA LEU A 587 -22.21 24.35 -30.35
C LEU A 587 -23.70 24.24 -30.74
N VAL A 588 -24.53 23.67 -29.86
CA VAL A 588 -25.95 23.99 -29.54
C VAL A 588 -26.86 22.75 -29.37
N ALA A 589 -27.00 22.37 -28.10
CA ALA A 589 -28.21 22.31 -27.27
C ALA A 589 -29.27 21.18 -27.41
N GLY A 590 -29.59 20.60 -26.26
CA GLY A 590 -30.88 19.97 -25.93
C GLY A 590 -30.92 19.52 -24.47
N ALA A 591 -31.56 20.30 -23.60
CA ALA A 591 -31.51 20.18 -22.14
C ALA A 591 -32.73 19.45 -21.52
N VAL A 592 -32.54 19.07 -20.25
CA VAL A 592 -33.50 18.95 -19.12
C VAL A 592 -34.07 17.55 -18.79
N GLY A 593 -33.67 17.04 -17.61
CA GLY A 593 -34.42 16.07 -16.80
C GLY A 593 -33.69 15.80 -15.48
N ALA A 594 -34.14 16.41 -14.37
CA ALA A 594 -33.47 16.45 -13.07
C ALA A 594 -34.12 15.54 -12.01
N ALA A 595 -33.31 15.21 -10.98
CA ALA A 595 -33.61 14.73 -9.62
C ALA A 595 -33.96 13.22 -9.48
N VAL A 596 -33.44 12.45 -8.52
CA VAL A 596 -33.24 12.71 -7.08
C VAL A 596 -32.04 11.92 -6.52
N VAL A 597 -31.30 12.59 -5.63
CA VAL A 597 -30.14 12.16 -4.82
C VAL A 597 -30.57 11.36 -3.59
N ILE A 598 -29.84 10.29 -3.24
CA ILE A 598 -29.78 9.76 -1.87
C ILE A 598 -28.31 9.61 -1.46
N LEU A 599 -27.98 10.34 -0.39
CA LEU A 599 -26.70 10.43 0.31
C LEU A 599 -26.41 9.17 1.12
N ILE A 600 -25.19 8.62 1.02
CA ILE A 600 -24.41 8.18 2.19
C ILE A 600 -22.95 8.54 1.93
N GLY A 601 -22.41 9.46 2.72
CA GLY A 601 -21.02 9.85 2.72
C GLY A 601 -20.71 10.63 3.98
N GLY A 602 -19.53 10.37 4.56
CA GLY A 602 -18.92 11.13 5.64
C GLY A 602 -18.06 10.22 6.54
N TYR A 603 -16.81 10.55 6.91
CA TYR A 603 -16.18 11.87 6.83
C TYR A 603 -14.71 11.82 7.33
N VAL A 604 -13.79 12.48 6.62
CA VAL A 604 -12.60 13.13 7.22
C VAL A 604 -12.51 14.54 6.65
N LEU A 605 -13.09 15.53 7.35
CA LEU A 605 -12.86 16.95 7.06
C LEU A 605 -13.28 17.90 8.21
N MET A 606 -12.97 17.60 9.48
CA MET A 606 -13.10 18.61 10.57
C MET A 606 -11.77 18.87 11.25
N ARG A 607 -10.99 19.81 10.69
CA ARG A 607 -10.00 20.60 11.43
C ARG A 607 -10.08 22.07 11.02
N GLN A 608 -11.06 22.79 11.58
CA GLN A 608 -10.94 24.22 11.88
C GLN A 608 -11.81 24.57 13.10
N ARG A 609 -11.20 24.54 14.29
CA ARG A 609 -11.29 25.60 15.29
C ARG A 609 -10.24 25.46 16.37
#